data_AF-A0A978TE48-F1
#
_entry.id   AF-A0A978TE48-F1
#
_cell.length_a   1.000
_cell.length_b   1.000
_cell.length_c   1.000
_cell.angle_alpha   90.00
_cell.angle_beta   90.00
_cell.angle_gamma   90.00
#
_symmetry.space_group_name_H-M   'P 1'
#
loop_
_entity.id
_entity.type
_entity.pdbx_description
1 polymer ?
#
loop_
_entity_poly.entity_id
_entity_poly.type
_entity_poly.pdbx_seq_one_letter_code
_entity_poly.pdbx_strand_id
1 'polypeptide(L)'
;MTVIREAEGHPRYHNAFITLHPIDDATVVEIVTAARARWKSENENHDVLKTKGYHLEHNFGHGQQHLPMILLTLNLLAFLFHSVLQLIDATYQRI
;
A
#
# COMPACT_ATOMS: atom_id res chain seq x y z
N MET A 1 14.01 -1.25 -12.78
CA MET A 1 15.07 -1.18 -11.76
C MET A 1 15.12 -2.53 -11.05
N THR A 2 16.29 -3.15 -11.01
CA THR A 2 16.49 -4.48 -10.42
C THR A 2 17.24 -4.33 -9.10
N VAL A 3 16.70 -4.86 -8.00
CA VAL A 3 17.46 -4.97 -6.74
C VAL A 3 17.97 -6.40 -6.66
N ILE A 4 19.27 -6.57 -6.85
CA ILE A 4 19.96 -7.84 -6.63
C ILE A 4 20.52 -7.78 -5.22
N ARG A 5 20.02 -8.59 -4.30
CA ARG A 5 20.67 -8.79 -2.99
C ARG A 5 21.65 -9.94 -3.19
N GLU A 6 22.95 -9.64 -3.12
CA GLU A 6 24.04 -10.61 -3.27
C GLU A 6 24.01 -11.63 -2.12
N ALA A 7 23.25 -12.71 -2.32
CA ALA A 7 23.36 -13.93 -1.54
C ALA A 7 22.93 -15.16 -2.35
N GLU A 8 22.06 -15.01 -3.36
CA GLU A 8 21.43 -16.17 -4.02
C GLU A 8 21.33 -16.08 -5.55
N GLY A 9 21.95 -15.09 -6.21
CA GLY A 9 22.05 -15.03 -7.68
C GLY A 9 20.73 -14.93 -8.45
N HIS A 10 19.58 -14.81 -7.78
CA HIS A 10 18.26 -14.65 -8.41
C HIS A 10 17.70 -13.26 -8.06
N PRO A 11 17.29 -12.45 -9.06
CA PRO A 11 16.68 -11.16 -8.79
C PRO A 11 15.34 -11.37 -8.08
N ARG A 12 15.28 -11.04 -6.78
CA ARG A 12 14.04 -11.15 -5.97
C ARG A 12 13.04 -10.02 -6.23
N TYR A 13 13.46 -8.92 -6.87
CA TYR A 13 12.60 -7.77 -7.11
C TYR A 13 12.99 -7.04 -8.40
N HIS A 14 12.04 -6.99 -9.33
CA HIS A 14 12.11 -6.19 -10.55
C HIS A 14 10.86 -5.32 -10.64
N ASN A 15 11.04 -4.00 -10.77
CA ASN A 15 9.95 -3.07 -11.04
C ASN A 15 10.23 -2.22 -12.28
N ALA A 16 9.18 -1.82 -12.99
CA ALA A 16 9.22 -0.87 -14.10
C ALA A 16 8.12 0.16 -13.91
N PHE A 17 8.38 1.41 -14.27
CA PHE A 17 7.42 2.50 -14.18
C PHE A 17 7.70 3.52 -15.29
N ILE A 18 6.69 4.31 -15.62
CA ILE A 18 6.75 5.38 -16.63
C ILE A 18 6.58 6.71 -15.90
N THR A 19 7.37 7.71 -16.27
CA THR A 19 7.28 9.06 -15.72
C THR A 19 7.37 10.09 -16.84
N LEU A 20 6.69 11.22 -16.64
CA LEU A 20 6.79 12.41 -17.48
C LEU A 20 7.90 13.37 -16.99
N HIS A 21 8.49 13.10 -15.84
CA HIS A 21 9.54 13.94 -15.27
C HIS A 21 10.85 13.77 -16.06
N PRO A 22 11.59 14.86 -16.32
CA PRO A 22 12.93 14.78 -16.90
C PRO A 22 13.85 13.92 -16.03
N ILE A 23 14.58 13.00 -16.65
CA ILE A 23 15.50 12.09 -15.97
C ILE A 23 16.92 12.54 -16.28
N ASP A 24 17.62 12.97 -15.23
CA ASP A 24 19.06 13.25 -15.23
C ASP A 24 19.69 12.72 -13.93
N ASP A 25 21.00 12.88 -13.80
CA ASP A 25 21.76 12.37 -12.64
C ASP A 25 21.31 13.00 -11.31
N ALA A 26 20.72 14.19 -11.33
CA ALA A 26 20.20 14.85 -10.13
C ALA A 26 18.78 14.38 -9.77
N THR A 27 17.93 14.09 -10.76
CA THR A 27 16.52 13.73 -10.52
C THR A 27 16.27 12.23 -10.38
N VAL A 28 17.16 11.39 -10.91
CA VAL A 28 16.96 9.93 -10.98
C VAL A 28 16.73 9.29 -9.60
N VAL A 29 17.44 9.76 -8.57
CA VAL A 29 17.33 9.21 -7.21
C VAL A 29 15.94 9.48 -6.61
N GLU A 30 15.44 10.71 -6.75
CA GLU A 30 14.12 11.10 -6.24
C GLU A 30 13.00 10.39 -7.00
N ILE A 31 13.09 10.34 -8.33
CA ILE A 31 12.12 9.66 -9.20
C ILE A 31 12.01 8.18 -8.85
N VAL A 32 13.15 7.50 -8.67
CA VAL A 32 13.19 6.09 -8.27
C VAL A 32 12.58 5.88 -6.88
N THR A 33 12.87 6.79 -5.94
CA THR A 33 12.32 6.73 -4.58
C THR A 33 10.79 6.87 -4.60
N ALA A 34 10.27 7.83 -5.36
CA ALA A 34 8.84 8.03 -5.54
C ALA A 34 8.17 6.80 -6.19
N ALA A 35 8.79 6.21 -7.21
CA ALA A 35 8.26 5.01 -7.86
C ALA A 35 8.22 3.79 -6.93
N ARG A 36 9.25 3.60 -6.08
CA ARG A 36 9.25 2.56 -5.05
C ARG A 36 8.15 2.80 -4.01
N ALA A 37 8.00 4.04 -3.54
CA ALA A 37 6.97 4.39 -2.57
C ALA A 37 5.56 4.14 -3.13
N ARG A 38 5.33 4.47 -4.40
CA ARG A 38 4.07 4.16 -5.10
C ARG A 38 3.82 2.65 -5.16
N TRP A 39 4.80 1.87 -5.60
CA TRP A 39 4.66 0.41 -5.66
C TRP A 39 4.38 -0.18 -4.27
N LYS A 40 5.08 0.29 -3.24
CA LYS A 40 4.86 -0.14 -1.86
C LYS A 40 3.45 0.18 -1.38
N SER A 41 2.96 1.40 -1.66
CA SER A 41 1.57 1.78 -1.33
C SER A 41 0.55 0.88 -2.06
N GLU A 42 0.78 0.58 -3.33
CA GLU A 42 -0.10 -0.29 -4.10
C GLU A 42 -0.09 -1.74 -3.58
N ASN A 43 1.08 -2.30 -3.31
CA ASN A 43 1.21 -3.71 -2.94
C ASN A 43 1.05 -3.99 -1.44
N GLU A 44 1.24 -3.01 -0.56
CA GLU A 44 1.05 -3.19 0.88
C GLU A 44 -0.28 -2.59 1.34
N ASN A 45 -0.66 -1.40 0.87
CA ASN A 45 -1.87 -0.74 1.35
C ASN A 45 -3.12 -1.25 0.62
N HIS A 46 -3.14 -1.22 -0.72
CA HIS A 46 -4.32 -1.70 -1.46
C HIS A 46 -4.54 -3.21 -1.29
N ASP A 47 -3.50 -4.03 -1.31
CA ASP A 47 -3.67 -5.48 -1.11
C ASP A 47 -4.17 -5.82 0.30
N VAL A 48 -3.74 -5.08 1.34
CA VAL A 48 -4.27 -5.24 2.71
C VAL A 48 -5.75 -4.88 2.75
N LEU A 49 -6.12 -3.75 2.15
CA LEU A 49 -7.51 -3.30 2.11
C LEU A 49 -8.42 -4.24 1.31
N LYS A 50 -7.88 -4.95 0.31
CA LYS A 50 -8.62 -5.92 -0.50
C LYS A 50 -8.71 -7.29 0.16
N THR A 51 -7.60 -7.81 0.70
CA THR A 51 -7.44 -9.24 1.01
C THR A 51 -7.23 -9.57 2.49
N LYS A 52 -6.92 -8.58 3.34
CA LYS A 52 -6.54 -8.81 4.76
C LYS A 52 -7.62 -8.34 5.74
N GLY A 53 -8.89 -8.61 5.42
CA GLY A 53 -10.01 -8.46 6.36
C GLY A 53 -10.85 -7.19 6.22
N TYR A 54 -10.45 -6.22 5.39
CA TYR A 54 -11.26 -5.01 5.11
C TYR A 54 -12.18 -5.16 3.90
N HIS A 55 -11.96 -6.21 3.09
CA HIS A 55 -12.81 -6.68 1.98
C HIS A 55 -13.44 -5.56 1.15
N LEU A 56 -12.64 -4.56 0.75
CA LEU A 56 -13.13 -3.39 0.01
C LEU A 56 -13.83 -3.74 -1.31
N GLU A 57 -13.51 -4.89 -1.92
CA GLU A 57 -14.14 -5.35 -3.15
C GLU A 57 -15.49 -6.04 -2.91
N HIS A 58 -15.84 -6.31 -1.64
CA HIS A 58 -17.12 -6.91 -1.29
C HIS A 58 -18.16 -5.84 -0.97
N ASN A 59 -19.15 -5.69 -1.86
CA ASN A 59 -20.35 -4.94 -1.51
C ASN A 59 -21.18 -5.78 -0.52
N PHE A 60 -21.15 -5.41 0.75
CA PHE A 60 -21.82 -6.09 1.89
C PHE A 60 -23.36 -6.00 1.89
N GLY A 61 -23.98 -6.08 0.71
CA GLY A 61 -25.42 -6.17 0.54
C GLY A 61 -25.99 -5.08 -0.35
N HIS A 62 -27.03 -5.45 -1.09
CA HIS A 62 -27.88 -4.58 -1.89
C HIS A 62 -28.85 -3.76 -1.01
N GLY A 63 -28.38 -3.27 0.13
CA GLY A 63 -29.16 -2.47 1.07
C GLY A 63 -29.44 -1.07 0.54
N GLN A 64 -30.62 -0.56 0.92
CA GLN A 64 -31.14 0.78 0.65
C GLN A 64 -30.07 1.87 0.66
N GLN A 65 -30.24 2.86 -0.22
CA GLN A 65 -29.29 3.95 -0.52
C GLN A 65 -28.36 4.29 0.65
N HIS A 66 -27.04 4.27 0.39
CA HIS A 66 -25.94 4.64 1.29
C HIS A 66 -25.36 3.57 2.24
N LEU A 67 -26.02 2.42 2.47
CA LEU A 67 -25.48 1.36 3.36
C LEU A 67 -24.06 0.86 2.95
N PRO A 68 -23.76 0.61 1.67
CA PRO A 68 -22.40 0.20 1.26
C PRO A 68 -21.34 1.28 1.52
N MET A 69 -21.70 2.56 1.37
CA MET A 69 -20.77 3.68 1.65
C MET A 69 -20.46 3.81 3.14
N ILE A 70 -21.44 3.55 4.01
CA ILE A 70 -21.22 3.55 5.47
C ILE A 70 -20.25 2.43 5.86
N LEU A 71 -20.45 1.21 5.35
CA LEU A 71 -19.56 0.08 5.64
C LEU A 71 -18.15 0.28 5.07
N LEU A 72 -18.04 0.89 3.88
CA LEU A 72 -16.76 1.32 3.33
C LEU A 72 -16.05 2.31 4.27
N THR A 73 -16.78 3.33 4.75
CA THR A 73 -16.23 4.37 5.62
C THR A 73 -15.76 3.79 6.95
N LEU A 74 -16.52 2.85 7.53
CA LEU A 74 -16.13 2.16 8.77
C LEU A 74 -14.89 1.27 8.57
N ASN A 75 -14.77 0.58 7.44
CA ASN A 75 -13.55 -0.19 7.11
C ASN A 75 -12.32 0.71 6.98
N LEU A 76 -12.46 1.85 6.28
CA LEU A 76 -11.37 2.83 6.16
C LEU A 76 -10.98 3.43 7.53
N LEU A 77 -11.97 3.69 8.39
CA LEU A 77 -11.74 4.20 9.73
C LEU A 77 -11.01 3.17 10.62
N ALA A 78 -11.40 1.90 10.56
CA ALA A 78 -10.71 0.82 11.25
C ALA A 78 -9.25 0.69 10.77
N PHE A 79 -9.02 0.75 9.46
CA PHE A 79 -7.67 0.73 8.89
C PHE A 79 -6.81 1.91 9.37
N LEU A 80 -7.39 3.11 9.44
CA LEU A 80 -6.74 4.29 9.98
C LEU A 80 -6.33 4.10 11.44
N PHE A 81 -7.25 3.61 12.29
CA PHE A 81 -6.93 3.37 13.70
C PHE A 81 -5.82 2.35 13.88
N HIS A 82 -5.86 1.24 13.15
CA HIS A 82 -4.79 0.24 13.21
C HIS A 82 -3.44 0.83 12.78
N SER A 83 -3.43 1.65 11.72
CA SER A 83 -2.21 2.32 11.25
C SER A 83 -1.65 3.31 12.29
N VAL A 84 -2.52 4.10 12.92
CA VAL A 84 -2.11 5.05 13.96
C VAL A 84 -1.62 4.33 15.21
N LEU A 85 -2.34 3.33 15.70
CA LEU A 85 -1.96 2.55 16.87
C LEU A 85 -0.62 1.84 16.65
N GLN A 86 -0.39 1.29 15.46
CA GLN A 86 0.90 0.70 15.11
C GLN A 86 2.05 1.72 15.10
N LEU A 87 1.77 3.02 14.93
CA LEU A 87 2.78 4.07 14.98
C LEU A 87 3.08 4.55 16.41
N ILE A 88 2.06 4.66 17.26
CA ILE A 88 2.17 5.36 18.55
C ILE A 88 2.10 4.45 19.79
N ASP A 89 1.54 3.25 19.66
CA ASP A 89 1.26 2.37 20.79
C ASP A 89 2.17 1.13 20.78
N ALA A 90 3.16 1.13 21.66
CA ALA A 90 4.13 0.03 21.79
C ALA A 90 3.51 -1.28 22.34
N THR A 91 2.34 -1.21 23.00
CA THR A 91 1.59 -2.40 23.43
C THR A 91 0.86 -2.99 22.25
N TYR A 92 0.22 -2.14 21.45
CA TYR A 92 -0.48 -2.55 20.23
C TYR A 92 0.48 -3.16 19.20
N GLN A 93 1.70 -2.63 19.07
CA GLN A 93 2.76 -3.19 18.21
C GLN A 93 3.19 -4.62 18.56
N ARG A 94 2.88 -5.12 19.76
CA ARG A 94 3.27 -6.45 20.25
C ARG A 94 2.20 -7.52 20.06
N ILE A 95 0.99 -7.11 19.65
CA ILE A 95 -0.14 -8.01 19.34
C ILE A 95 0.01 -8.49 17.89
#